data_AF-U1P6V7-F1
#
_entry.id   AF-U1P6V7-F1
#
_cell.length_a   1.000
_cell.length_b   1.000
_cell.length_c   1.000
_cell.angle_alpha   90.00
_cell.angle_beta   90.00
_cell.angle_gamma   90.00
#
_symmetry.space_group_name_H-M   'P 1'
#
loop_
_entity.id
_entity.type
_entity.pdbx_description
1 polymer ?
#
loop_
_entity_poly.entity_id
_entity_poly.type
_entity_poly.pdbx_seq_one_letter_code
_entity_poly.pdbx_strand_id
1 'polypeptide(L)' 'MTDDDRIAELESELASLRETVEQQQFVIEYLSADADLDALDPTCPHCGEGSFVTENGISWKRVQCEACGHSEYI' A
#
# COMPACT_ATOMS: atom_id res chain seq x y z
N MET A 1 17.23 -31.19 -6.09
CA MET A 1 17.39 -29.92 -5.36
C MET A 1 18.85 -29.77 -5.04
N THR A 2 19.52 -28.97 -5.85
CA THR A 2 20.82 -28.40 -5.49
C THR A 2 20.60 -27.26 -4.50
N ASP A 3 21.68 -26.79 -3.87
CA ASP A 3 21.61 -25.61 -3.01
C ASP A 3 21.13 -24.37 -3.78
N ASP A 4 21.47 -24.26 -5.07
CA ASP A 4 21.01 -23.17 -5.96
C ASP A 4 19.49 -23.18 -6.18
N ASP A 5 18.87 -24.36 -6.33
CA ASP A 5 17.40 -24.47 -6.47
C ASP A 5 16.68 -23.92 -5.22
N ARG A 6 17.24 -24.21 -4.04
CA ARG A 6 16.67 -23.80 -2.75
C ARG A 6 16.88 -22.32 -2.47
N ILE A 7 17.99 -21.75 -2.94
CA ILE A 7 18.24 -20.31 -2.85
C ILE A 7 17.24 -19.54 -3.73
N ALA A 8 17.03 -19.98 -4.97
CA ALA A 8 16.07 -19.34 -5.88
C ALA A 8 14.63 -19.38 -5.34
N GLU A 9 14.23 -20.48 -4.73
CA GLU A 9 12.93 -20.62 -4.06
C GLU A 9 12.79 -19.63 -2.90
N LEU A 10 13.81 -19.54 -2.04
CA LEU A 10 13.82 -18.61 -0.90
C LEU A 10 13.82 -17.14 -1.34
N GLU A 11 14.54 -16.79 -2.42
CA GLU A 11 14.52 -15.43 -2.97
C GLU A 11 13.13 -15.06 -3.53
N SER A 12 12.46 -16.00 -4.17
CA SER A 12 11.09 -15.83 -4.68
C SER A 12 10.08 -15.67 -3.53
N GLU A 13 10.17 -16.51 -2.51
CA GLU A 13 9.32 -16.39 -1.32
C GLU A 13 9.55 -15.06 -0.59
N LEU A 14 10.81 -14.63 -0.48
CA LEU A 14 11.16 -13.38 0.18
C LEU A 14 10.65 -12.15 -0.59
N ALA A 15 10.64 -12.19 -1.92
CA ALA A 15 10.03 -11.16 -2.75
C ALA A 15 8.50 -11.10 -2.52
N SER A 16 7.82 -12.26 -2.53
CA SER A 16 6.38 -12.35 -2.29
C SER A 16 5.99 -11.90 -0.88
N LEU A 17 6.78 -12.27 0.13
CA LEU A 17 6.58 -11.82 1.51
C LEU A 17 6.75 -10.31 1.67
N ARG A 18 7.74 -9.71 0.98
CA ARG A 18 7.92 -8.25 0.99
C ARG A 18 6.72 -7.54 0.40
N GLU A 19 6.25 -7.99 -0.77
CA GLU A 19 5.04 -7.43 -1.40
C GLU A 19 3.82 -7.57 -0.49
N THR A 20 3.66 -8.72 0.17
CA THR A 20 2.55 -8.96 1.12
C THR A 20 2.63 -8.02 2.33
N VAL A 21 3.84 -7.81 2.88
CA VAL A 21 4.05 -6.92 4.03
C VAL A 21 3.76 -5.48 3.65
N GLU A 22 4.24 -5.01 2.50
CA GLU A 22 3.96 -3.66 2.00
C GLU A 22 2.45 -3.44 1.81
N GLN A 23 1.75 -4.43 1.26
CA GLN A 23 0.30 -4.37 1.08
C GLN A 23 -0.45 -4.36 2.43
N GLN A 24 -0.02 -5.17 3.39
CA GLN A 24 -0.62 -5.19 4.73
C GLN A 24 -0.33 -3.90 5.51
N GLN A 25 0.86 -3.33 5.38
CA GLN A 25 1.19 -2.02 5.94
C GLN A 25 0.28 -0.94 5.37
N PHE A 26 0.06 -0.93 4.05
CA PHE A 26 -0.91 -0.02 3.43
C PHE A 26 -2.31 -0.19 4.02
N VAL A 27 -2.83 -1.42 4.10
CA VAL A 27 -4.17 -1.67 4.67
C VAL A 27 -4.24 -1.22 6.13
N ILE A 28 -3.19 -1.44 6.93
CA ILE A 28 -3.14 -1.02 8.33
C ILE A 28 -3.08 0.50 8.44
N GLU A 29 -2.17 1.16 7.70
CA GLU A 29 -2.07 2.63 7.67
C GLU A 29 -3.40 3.25 7.21
N TYR A 30 -3.99 2.70 6.16
CA TYR A 30 -5.23 3.16 5.59
C TYR A 30 -6.45 2.97 6.52
N LEU A 31 -6.59 1.80 7.15
CA LEU A 31 -7.65 1.56 8.14
C LEU A 31 -7.41 2.31 9.44
N SER A 32 -6.14 2.55 9.81
CA SER A 32 -5.79 3.39 10.96
C SER A 32 -6.07 4.86 10.70
N ALA A 33 -5.94 5.31 9.45
CA ALA A 33 -6.35 6.65 9.03
C ALA A 33 -7.86 6.81 9.24
N ASP A 34 -8.70 5.81 8.98
CA ASP A 34 -10.15 5.90 9.28
C ASP A 34 -10.45 5.89 10.80
N ALA A 35 -9.50 5.52 11.65
CA ALA A 35 -9.66 5.37 13.10
C ALA A 35 -9.17 6.58 13.95
N ASP A 36 -8.22 7.40 13.50
CA ASP A 36 -7.82 8.67 14.14
C ASP A 36 -6.95 9.52 13.17
N LEU A 37 -7.61 10.38 12.39
CA LEU A 37 -7.04 11.21 11.29
C LEU A 37 -6.27 12.45 11.78
N ASP A 38 -5.03 12.32 12.28
CA ASP A 38 -4.15 13.52 12.38
C ASP A 38 -2.63 13.26 12.29
N ALA A 39 -2.17 12.01 12.29
CA ALA A 39 -0.75 11.74 12.61
C ALA A 39 0.09 10.98 11.59
N LEU A 40 -0.48 10.47 10.49
CA LEU A 40 0.28 9.72 9.50
C LEU A 40 0.10 10.38 8.13
N ASP A 41 1.23 10.69 7.50
CA ASP A 41 1.34 11.17 6.12
C ASP A 41 1.70 9.97 5.25
N PRO A 42 0.73 9.09 4.90
CA PRO A 42 1.01 7.87 4.17
C PRO A 42 1.55 8.23 2.79
N THR A 43 2.76 7.74 2.48
CA THR A 43 3.37 7.92 1.17
C THR A 43 2.70 6.97 0.17
N CYS A 44 2.44 7.44 -1.05
CA CYS A 44 1.77 6.62 -2.06
C CYS A 44 2.59 5.38 -2.45
N PRO A 45 2.09 4.14 -2.30
CA PRO A 45 2.86 2.92 -2.60
C PRO A 45 3.06 2.72 -4.11
N HIS A 46 2.25 3.37 -4.95
CA HIS A 46 2.37 3.27 -6.41
C HIS A 46 3.53 4.08 -6.98
N CYS A 47 3.91 5.19 -6.35
CA CYS A 47 4.96 6.07 -6.86
C CYS A 47 6.03 6.44 -5.83
N GLY A 48 5.85 6.06 -4.56
CA GLY A 48 6.76 6.37 -3.46
C GLY A 48 6.79 7.86 -3.10
N GLU A 49 5.86 8.67 -3.61
CA GLU A 49 5.84 10.12 -3.46
C GLU A 49 4.40 10.64 -3.45
N GLY A 50 4.17 11.80 -2.83
CA GLY A 50 2.91 12.54 -2.94
C GLY A 50 1.86 12.22 -1.87
N SER A 51 1.03 13.23 -1.62
CA SER A 51 -0.11 13.20 -0.71
C SER A 51 -1.31 12.48 -1.33
N PHE A 52 -2.13 11.91 -0.45
CA PHE A 52 -3.44 11.40 -0.81
C PHE A 52 -4.52 12.43 -0.51
N VAL A 53 -5.36 12.71 -1.51
CA VAL A 53 -6.60 13.45 -1.33
C VAL A 53 -7.78 12.50 -1.28
N THR A 54 -8.70 12.79 -0.38
CA THR A 54 -9.91 11.99 -0.20
C THR A 54 -11.10 12.77 -0.76
N GLU A 55 -11.76 12.19 -1.76
CA GLU A 55 -13.04 12.64 -2.27
C GLU A 55 -14.16 11.82 -1.62
N ASN A 56 -15.15 12.51 -1.05
CA ASN A 56 -16.29 11.87 -0.41
C ASN A 56 -17.57 12.22 -1.16
N GLY A 57 -18.37 11.21 -1.49
CA GLY A 57 -19.76 11.33 -1.92
C GLY A 57 -20.73 10.91 -0.82
N ILE A 58 -22.03 10.98 -1.11
CA ILE A 58 -23.10 10.62 -0.16
C ILE A 58 -23.01 9.13 0.25
N SER A 59 -22.52 8.27 -0.64
CA SER A 59 -22.48 6.82 -0.45
C SER A 59 -21.17 6.17 -0.92
N TRP A 60 -20.12 6.96 -1.15
CA TRP A 60 -18.85 6.47 -1.66
C TRP A 60 -17.71 7.32 -1.13
N LYS A 61 -16.55 6.70 -0.96
CA LYS A 61 -15.29 7.38 -0.69
C LYS A 61 -14.29 6.97 -1.75
N ARG A 62 -13.50 7.92 -2.23
CA ARG A 62 -12.44 7.67 -3.22
C ARG A 62 -11.20 8.37 -2.75
N VAL A 63 -10.08 7.67 -2.83
CA VAL A 63 -8.77 8.25 -2.55
C VAL A 63 -8.00 8.34 -3.85
N GLN A 64 -7.32 9.48 -4.05
CA GLN A 64 -6.50 9.73 -5.21
C GLN A 64 -5.14 10.28 -4.78
N CYS A 65 -4.06 9.73 -5.33
CA CYS A 65 -2.72 10.30 -5.20
C CYS A 65 -2.59 11.50 -6.14
N GLU A 66 -2.12 12.64 -5.62
CA GLU A 66 -1.91 13.85 -6.42
C GLU A 66 -0.68 13.77 -7.33
N ALA A 67 0.30 12.92 -7.01
CA ALA A 67 1.54 12.79 -7.78
C ALA A 67 1.40 11.89 -9.01
N CYS A 68 0.85 10.69 -8.86
CA CYS A 68 0.74 9.71 -9.94
C CYS A 68 -0.67 9.52 -10.49
N GLY A 69 -1.69 10.13 -9.86
CA GLY A 69 -3.09 10.00 -10.28
C GLY A 69 -3.72 8.64 -10.01
N HIS A 70 -3.03 7.74 -9.30
CA HIS A 70 -3.62 6.48 -8.86
C HIS A 70 -4.83 6.74 -7.96
N SER A 71 -5.91 5.98 -8.16
CA SER A 71 -7.12 6.16 -7.37
C SER A 71 -7.85 4.86 -7.08
N GLU A 72 -8.42 4.75 -5.88
CA GLU A 72 -9.16 3.58 -5.41
C GLU A 72 -10.44 4.00 -4.67
N TYR A 73 -11.50 3.20 -4.78
CA TYR A 73 -12.76 3.41 -4.07
C TYR A 73 -12.76 2.61 -2.77
N ILE A 74 -13.26 3.22 -1.70
CA ILE A 74 -13.35 2.64 -0.36
C ILE A 74 -14.79 2.72 0.14
#